data_AF-A0A328DD41-F1
#
_entry.id   AF-A0A328DD41-F1
#
_cell.length_a   1.000
_cell.length_b   1.000
_cell.length_c   1.000
_cell.angle_alpha   90.00
_cell.angle_beta   90.00
_cell.angle_gamma   90.00
#
_symmetry.space_group_name_H-M   'P 1'
#
loop_
_entity.id
_entity.type
_entity.pdbx_description
1 polymer ?
#
loop_
_entity_poly.entity_id
_entity_poly.type
_entity_poly.pdbx_seq_one_letter_code
_entity_poly.pdbx_strand_id
1 'polypeptide(L)'
;MVREHSIESFYARLRNAALASAFSTPLLVFPSTSDVDSLCALKIISRVLESDSVRYACYPVSTFKEIHKYTGGDLGGSTSCQPITILLINWGCQRDLRKILDISPLAQVFVVDSHRPIHLHNLSNENDRVIILYTRDDEQQTDLSYDFDVSALANASDLNSDDEFEDDSDSDDENESESEEEGEEMGGTRKKRRVSSDNEGGGDPVKLFRKLKKEYYYMGTFHGKPSGCLMYELSHLLRKNTNELLWLACVALTDQFVHERLTDERYQAGVMELEQHINSSGNLDSTVTSVTLKDGTKVSAPESSRISYDDEPRLMLLQEWNLFDSMLCSSYIATKLKTWSDNGIKKMQLLLGRMGFARDECKQKFEYMSVEIKRRMKDMFVQYLPEFGLTDFYYRGFLLLHGYSSKLSAADVVYGVTALLEGSSASRQFGEAYDALSLNNLEKLETGMRQAIRIQRAILRAGSSAITKKGSIRSGSKFRWVKLEDSADTLLLCHPQALTKLGYFLMDALREKGARMKPLICVCYNQERTKVLIVAICGKPRLGAVQGNGFGIAFRSAAEETGAEFFHELFESSWILLDAGAVNSFMIRLTDKLW
;
A
#
# COMPACT_ATOMS: atom_id res chain seq x y z
N MET A 1 15.85 -2.91 -24.64
CA MET A 1 15.28 -3.73 -23.54
C MET A 1 14.67 -2.78 -22.55
N VAL A 2 13.37 -2.88 -22.35
CA VAL A 2 12.52 -1.86 -21.70
C VAL A 2 12.28 -2.23 -20.23
N ARG A 3 12.14 -3.52 -19.97
CA ARG A 3 12.12 -4.14 -18.65
C ARG A 3 13.53 -4.36 -18.12
N GLU A 4 13.88 -3.72 -17.02
CA GLU A 4 15.14 -3.98 -16.31
C GLU A 4 14.92 -4.97 -15.18
N HIS A 5 15.56 -6.13 -15.29
CA HIS A 5 15.48 -7.19 -14.28
C HIS A 5 16.51 -7.03 -13.16
N SER A 6 17.56 -6.23 -13.39
CA SER A 6 18.63 -5.96 -12.43
C SER A 6 18.58 -4.50 -12.01
N ILE A 7 18.59 -4.30 -10.69
CA ILE A 7 18.61 -2.98 -10.05
C ILE A 7 19.88 -2.19 -10.44
N GLU A 8 21.02 -2.86 -10.58
CA GLU A 8 22.29 -2.22 -10.97
C GLU A 8 22.23 -1.69 -12.41
N SER A 9 21.68 -2.50 -13.33
CA SER A 9 21.51 -2.12 -14.74
C SER A 9 20.55 -0.93 -14.87
N PHE A 10 19.43 -0.98 -14.16
CA PHE A 10 18.46 0.13 -14.09
C PHE A 10 19.13 1.44 -13.66
N TYR A 11 19.87 1.43 -12.55
CA TYR A 11 20.54 2.64 -12.06
C TYR A 11 21.67 3.12 -12.98
N ALA A 12 22.44 2.20 -13.58
CA ALA A 12 23.48 2.57 -14.53
C ALA A 12 22.88 3.32 -15.75
N ARG A 13 21.74 2.85 -16.26
CA ARG A 13 21.02 3.53 -17.36
C ARG A 13 20.45 4.87 -16.92
N LEU A 14 19.83 4.95 -15.75
CA LEU A 14 19.33 6.20 -15.17
C LEU A 14 20.44 7.23 -15.03
N ARG A 15 21.58 6.83 -14.47
CA ARG A 15 22.74 7.70 -14.27
C ARG A 15 23.30 8.18 -15.60
N ASN A 16 23.46 7.30 -16.59
CA ASN A 16 23.96 7.68 -17.90
C ASN A 16 23.00 8.65 -18.62
N ALA A 17 21.69 8.41 -18.54
CA ALA A 17 20.68 9.31 -19.08
C ALA A 17 20.70 10.69 -18.39
N ALA A 18 20.76 10.71 -17.06
CA ALA A 18 20.85 11.93 -16.27
C ALA A 18 22.14 12.73 -16.54
N LEU A 19 23.27 12.05 -16.75
CA LEU A 19 24.53 12.70 -17.12
C LEU A 19 24.50 13.24 -18.56
N ALA A 20 23.82 12.55 -19.48
CA ALA A 20 23.62 13.03 -20.85
C ALA A 20 22.72 14.28 -20.89
N SER A 21 21.66 14.31 -20.07
CA SER A 21 20.78 15.49 -19.94
C SER A 21 21.35 16.57 -19.03
N ALA A 22 22.44 16.32 -18.30
CA ALA A 22 22.93 17.22 -17.27
C ALA A 22 23.27 18.63 -17.77
N PHE A 23 23.60 18.83 -19.04
CA PHE A 23 23.86 20.18 -19.58
C PHE A 23 22.60 21.00 -19.82
N SER A 24 21.46 20.35 -20.09
CA SER A 24 20.17 20.96 -20.38
C SER A 24 19.27 21.03 -19.15
N THR A 25 19.03 19.89 -18.53
CA THR A 25 18.00 19.68 -17.53
C THR A 25 18.51 18.73 -16.44
N PRO A 26 18.30 19.08 -15.14
CA PRO A 26 18.56 18.12 -14.08
C PRO A 26 17.60 16.93 -14.21
N LEU A 27 17.95 15.81 -13.57
CA LEU A 27 17.04 14.68 -13.42
C LEU A 27 15.76 15.15 -12.70
N LEU A 28 14.59 14.97 -13.31
CA LEU A 28 13.31 15.33 -12.71
C LEU A 28 12.75 14.13 -11.94
N VAL A 29 12.61 14.27 -10.63
CA VAL A 29 12.10 13.21 -9.74
C VAL A 29 10.69 13.56 -9.29
N PHE A 30 9.73 12.67 -9.57
CA PHE A 30 8.32 12.83 -9.22
C PHE A 30 7.87 11.71 -8.28
N PRO A 31 7.98 11.91 -6.95
CA PRO A 31 7.45 10.99 -5.97
C PRO A 31 5.93 11.15 -5.78
N SER A 32 5.24 10.03 -5.52
CA SER A 32 3.86 10.01 -5.06
C SER A 32 3.72 10.76 -3.73
N THR A 33 2.72 11.63 -3.62
CA THR A 33 2.37 12.36 -2.39
C THR A 33 1.58 11.55 -1.36
N SER A 34 1.15 10.34 -1.71
CA SER A 34 0.12 9.60 -0.94
C SER A 34 0.69 8.61 0.07
N ASP A 35 1.94 8.18 -0.09
CA ASP A 35 2.49 7.02 0.61
C ASP A 35 3.77 7.33 1.39
N VAL A 36 3.97 6.61 2.49
CA VAL A 36 5.21 6.68 3.28
C VAL A 36 6.34 5.96 2.54
N ASP A 37 6.03 4.88 1.81
CA ASP A 37 6.99 4.16 0.95
C ASP A 37 7.66 5.11 -0.06
N SER A 38 6.86 5.96 -0.73
CA SER A 38 7.35 6.97 -1.68
C SER A 38 8.38 7.93 -1.05
N LEU A 39 8.09 8.43 0.15
CA LEU A 39 9.00 9.30 0.90
C LEU A 39 10.30 8.59 1.29
N CYS A 40 10.21 7.33 1.72
CA CYS A 40 11.36 6.52 2.09
C CYS A 40 12.24 6.24 0.86
N ALA A 41 11.63 5.82 -0.25
CA ALA A 41 12.30 5.59 -1.53
C ALA A 41 13.01 6.86 -2.03
N LEU A 42 12.33 8.02 -1.98
CA LEU A 42 12.89 9.32 -2.35
C LEU A 42 14.14 9.65 -1.53
N LYS A 43 14.07 9.52 -0.20
CA LYS A 43 15.22 9.79 0.67
C LYS A 43 16.41 8.90 0.35
N ILE A 44 16.16 7.61 0.11
CA ILE A 44 17.22 6.66 -0.20
C ILE A 44 17.88 7.00 -1.54
N ILE A 45 17.09 7.19 -2.61
CA ILE A 45 17.65 7.50 -3.93
C ILE A 45 18.33 8.87 -3.96
N SER A 46 17.81 9.88 -3.26
CA SER A 46 18.44 11.19 -3.12
C SER A 46 19.86 11.10 -2.58
N ARG A 47 20.09 10.30 -1.52
CA ARG A 47 21.44 10.09 -0.97
C ARG A 47 22.38 9.38 -1.95
N VAL A 48 21.85 8.42 -2.71
CA VAL A 48 22.62 7.73 -3.75
C VAL A 48 23.00 8.69 -4.88
N LEU A 49 22.06 9.51 -5.37
CA LEU A 49 22.31 10.52 -6.41
C LEU A 49 23.29 11.59 -5.95
N GLU A 50 23.17 12.08 -4.72
CA GLU A 50 24.10 13.03 -4.10
C GLU A 50 25.53 12.49 -4.05
N SER A 51 25.69 11.22 -3.63
CA SER A 51 27.00 10.58 -3.59
C SER A 51 27.65 10.43 -4.97
N ASP A 52 26.85 10.34 -6.04
CA ASP A 52 27.31 10.31 -7.44
C ASP A 52 27.37 11.70 -8.09
N SER A 53 27.10 12.77 -7.34
CA SER A 53 27.07 14.15 -7.82
C SER A 53 26.11 14.37 -9.01
N VAL A 54 25.01 13.62 -9.05
CA VAL A 54 23.96 13.78 -10.06
C VAL A 54 23.04 14.93 -9.63
N ARG A 55 22.88 15.94 -10.50
CA ARG A 55 21.95 17.05 -10.26
C ARG A 55 20.52 16.59 -10.51
N TYR A 56 19.66 16.74 -9.50
CA TYR A 56 18.24 16.39 -9.59
C TYR A 56 17.36 17.50 -9.04
N ALA A 57 16.11 17.53 -9.48
CA ALA A 57 15.05 18.38 -8.96
C ALA A 57 13.85 17.51 -8.59
N CYS A 58 13.33 17.69 -7.38
CA CYS A 58 12.23 16.87 -6.85
C CYS A 58 10.94 17.68 -6.82
N TYR A 59 9.88 17.14 -7.44
CA TYR A 59 8.56 17.73 -7.46
C TYR A 59 7.54 16.69 -7.01
N PRO A 60 7.06 16.73 -5.75
CA PRO A 60 6.01 15.82 -5.32
C PRO A 60 4.74 16.10 -6.11
N VAL A 61 4.16 15.04 -6.66
CA VAL A 61 2.97 15.14 -7.50
C VAL A 61 1.86 14.27 -6.96
N SER A 62 0.64 14.71 -7.23
CA SER A 62 -0.57 13.90 -7.02
C SER A 62 -1.18 13.46 -8.34
N THR A 63 -0.95 14.19 -9.44
CA THR A 63 -1.63 13.95 -10.72
C THR A 63 -0.67 13.95 -11.91
N PHE A 64 -1.03 13.24 -12.99
CA PHE A 64 -0.29 13.30 -14.26
C PHE A 64 -0.25 14.72 -14.85
N LYS A 65 -1.30 15.52 -14.63
CA LYS A 65 -1.38 16.92 -15.09
C LYS A 65 -0.30 17.81 -14.46
N GLU A 66 0.11 17.51 -13.24
CA GLU A 66 1.18 18.26 -12.57
C GLU A 66 2.54 18.01 -13.21
N ILE A 67 2.81 16.82 -13.78
CA ILE A 67 4.05 16.56 -14.51
C ILE A 67 4.20 17.57 -15.64
N HIS A 68 3.19 17.69 -16.50
CA HIS A 68 3.18 18.61 -17.65
C HIS A 68 3.46 20.06 -17.27
N LYS A 69 3.06 20.47 -16.05
CA LYS A 69 3.37 21.80 -15.51
C LYS A 69 4.86 21.99 -15.22
N TYR A 70 5.54 20.97 -14.69
CA TYR A 70 6.95 21.07 -14.28
C TYR A 70 7.91 20.74 -15.41
N THR A 71 7.51 19.89 -16.34
CA THR A 71 8.30 19.56 -17.52
C THR A 71 8.18 20.61 -18.63
N GLY A 72 7.20 21.53 -18.51
CA GLY A 72 6.77 22.40 -19.59
C GLY A 72 6.03 21.61 -20.68
N GLY A 73 5.43 22.32 -21.63
CA GLY A 73 4.88 21.70 -22.86
C GLY A 73 5.94 21.05 -23.77
N ASP A 74 7.20 21.00 -23.31
CA ASP A 74 8.37 20.42 -23.97
C ASP A 74 8.38 18.89 -23.98
N LEU A 75 7.49 18.22 -23.22
CA LEU A 75 7.36 16.76 -23.32
C LEU A 75 6.76 16.32 -24.67
N GLY A 76 5.82 17.09 -25.22
CA GLY A 76 5.19 16.85 -26.54
C GLY A 76 5.56 17.88 -27.62
N GLY A 77 6.31 18.94 -27.27
CA GLY A 77 6.64 20.05 -28.16
C GLY A 77 7.83 19.76 -29.10
N SER A 78 7.63 19.95 -30.41
CA SER A 78 8.64 19.79 -31.47
C SER A 78 9.78 20.82 -31.47
N THR A 79 9.84 21.72 -30.49
CA THR A 79 10.72 22.90 -30.48
C THR A 79 11.94 22.81 -29.55
N SER A 80 11.99 21.90 -28.58
CA SER A 80 13.16 21.73 -27.70
C SER A 80 13.83 20.38 -27.93
N CYS A 81 14.97 20.42 -28.62
CA CYS A 81 15.76 19.25 -29.04
C CYS A 81 16.63 18.68 -27.89
N GLN A 82 16.21 18.83 -26.62
CA GLN A 82 17.04 18.49 -25.46
C GLN A 82 16.54 17.23 -24.75
N PRO A 83 17.45 16.30 -24.39
CA PRO A 83 17.06 15.09 -23.69
C PRO A 83 16.55 15.42 -22.28
N ILE A 84 15.42 14.82 -21.91
CA ILE A 84 14.80 14.97 -20.58
C ILE A 84 14.77 13.60 -19.92
N THR A 85 15.30 13.52 -18.70
CA THR A 85 15.27 12.29 -17.90
C THR A 85 14.32 12.49 -16.73
N ILE A 86 13.37 11.57 -16.58
CA ILE A 86 12.33 11.59 -15.54
C ILE A 86 12.44 10.32 -14.69
N LEU A 87 12.28 10.43 -13.37
CA LEU A 87 12.15 9.31 -12.44
C LEU A 87 10.81 9.42 -11.68
N LEU A 88 9.94 8.43 -11.86
CA LEU A 88 8.69 8.26 -11.12
C LEU A 88 8.88 7.30 -9.95
N ILE A 89 8.44 7.68 -8.74
CA ILE A 89 8.62 6.89 -7.51
C ILE A 89 7.28 6.55 -6.86
N ASN A 90 7.00 5.25 -6.75
CA ASN A 90 5.80 4.62 -6.21
C ASN A 90 4.51 4.97 -6.95
N TRP A 91 4.60 5.18 -8.27
CA TRP A 91 3.46 5.31 -9.16
C TRP A 91 3.83 5.20 -10.64
N GLY A 92 2.80 5.08 -11.49
CA GLY A 92 2.90 5.16 -12.95
C GLY A 92 2.77 3.81 -13.66
N CYS A 93 2.89 2.69 -12.96
CA CYS A 93 2.83 1.38 -13.62
C CYS A 93 1.46 1.03 -14.20
N GLN A 94 0.36 1.44 -13.57
CA GLN A 94 -0.99 0.99 -13.94
C GLN A 94 -1.59 1.65 -15.21
N ARG A 95 -0.89 2.62 -15.79
CA ARG A 95 -1.40 3.44 -16.92
C ARG A 95 -0.43 3.44 -18.08
N ASP A 96 -0.91 3.68 -19.29
CA ASP A 96 -0.04 3.91 -20.44
C ASP A 96 0.68 5.26 -20.32
N LEU A 97 1.95 5.21 -19.92
CA LEU A 97 2.76 6.42 -19.72
C LEU A 97 3.11 7.09 -21.04
N ARG A 98 3.24 6.33 -22.13
CA ARG A 98 3.58 6.87 -23.44
C ARG A 98 2.47 7.76 -23.97
N LYS A 99 1.20 7.32 -23.83
CA LYS A 99 0.02 8.07 -24.26
C LYS A 99 -0.27 9.25 -23.32
N ILE A 100 -0.24 9.05 -22.01
CA ILE A 100 -0.65 10.07 -21.02
C ILE A 100 0.33 11.25 -20.94
N LEU A 101 1.63 10.96 -21.04
CA LEU A 101 2.66 11.98 -20.95
C LEU A 101 3.07 12.54 -22.32
N ASP A 102 2.53 12.00 -23.41
CA ASP A 102 2.90 12.35 -24.80
C ASP A 102 4.43 12.43 -24.97
N ILE A 103 5.10 11.34 -24.58
CA ILE A 103 6.56 11.34 -24.37
C ILE A 103 7.29 11.54 -25.71
N SER A 104 8.04 12.64 -25.85
CA SER A 104 8.95 12.88 -26.99
C SER A 104 10.00 11.77 -27.17
N PRO A 105 10.47 11.49 -28.41
CA PRO A 105 11.51 10.48 -28.67
C PRO A 105 12.84 10.69 -27.93
N LEU A 106 13.11 11.91 -27.45
CA LEU A 106 14.34 12.26 -26.71
C LEU A 106 14.18 12.19 -25.18
N ALA A 107 12.97 11.95 -24.69
CA ALA A 107 12.68 11.84 -23.26
C ALA A 107 12.72 10.37 -22.81
N GLN A 108 13.28 10.14 -21.62
CA GLN A 108 13.31 8.83 -20.97
C GLN A 108 12.65 8.91 -19.59
N VAL A 109 11.71 7.99 -19.34
CA VAL A 109 10.97 7.89 -18.08
C VAL A 109 11.37 6.61 -17.38
N PHE A 110 11.95 6.73 -16.19
CA PHE A 110 12.30 5.63 -15.31
C PHE A 110 11.21 5.48 -14.24
N VAL A 111 10.77 4.26 -13.99
CA VAL A 111 9.66 3.98 -13.06
C VAL A 111 10.09 2.95 -12.03
N VAL A 112 9.97 3.32 -10.75
CA VAL A 112 10.06 2.43 -9.60
C VAL A 112 8.72 2.47 -8.91
N ASP A 113 7.95 1.38 -9.00
CA ASP A 113 6.58 1.36 -8.48
C ASP A 113 6.21 -0.02 -7.94
N SER A 114 5.53 -0.03 -6.80
CA SER A 114 5.00 -1.25 -6.17
C SER A 114 3.63 -1.66 -6.72
N HIS A 115 2.89 -0.77 -7.40
CA HIS A 115 1.54 -1.08 -7.88
C HIS A 115 1.53 -2.09 -9.04
N ARG A 116 0.60 -3.04 -8.99
CA ARG A 116 0.37 -4.07 -10.01
C ARG A 116 -1.13 -4.14 -10.36
N PRO A 117 -1.50 -4.66 -11.54
CA PRO A 117 -0.65 -5.07 -12.66
C PRO A 117 0.03 -3.87 -13.33
N ILE A 118 1.15 -4.12 -14.01
CA ILE A 118 1.84 -3.11 -14.84
C ILE A 118 1.13 -3.05 -16.19
N HIS A 119 0.88 -1.86 -16.72
CA HIS A 119 0.27 -1.70 -18.04
C HIS A 119 1.15 -2.34 -19.13
N LEU A 120 0.54 -3.18 -19.98
CA LEU A 120 1.26 -3.98 -20.98
C LEU A 120 2.10 -3.12 -21.94
N HIS A 121 1.61 -1.95 -22.33
CA HIS A 121 2.37 -1.03 -23.22
C HIS A 121 3.66 -0.49 -22.59
N ASN A 122 3.73 -0.42 -21.26
CA ASN A 122 4.96 -0.01 -20.58
C ASN A 122 5.97 -1.17 -20.50
N LEU A 123 5.53 -2.42 -20.59
CA LEU A 123 6.39 -3.61 -20.57
C LEU A 123 6.85 -4.05 -21.96
N SER A 124 6.20 -3.57 -23.02
CA SER A 124 6.54 -3.92 -24.41
C SER A 124 7.97 -3.53 -24.76
N ASN A 125 8.69 -4.43 -25.43
CA ASN A 125 10.03 -4.15 -25.94
C ASN A 125 10.07 -3.07 -27.03
N GLU A 126 8.93 -2.77 -27.66
CA GLU A 126 8.80 -1.70 -28.64
C GLU A 126 8.82 -0.30 -27.99
N ASN A 127 8.67 -0.22 -26.66
CA ASN A 127 8.61 1.04 -25.93
C ASN A 127 9.98 1.42 -25.32
N ASP A 128 10.92 1.89 -26.13
CA ASP A 128 12.25 2.29 -25.65
C ASP A 128 12.27 3.51 -24.71
N ARG A 129 11.14 4.17 -24.48
CA ARG A 129 11.02 5.45 -23.74
C ARG A 129 10.77 5.26 -22.25
N VAL A 130 10.13 4.17 -21.84
CA VAL A 130 9.68 3.93 -20.47
C VAL A 130 10.44 2.75 -19.88
N ILE A 131 11.33 2.98 -18.94
CA ILE A 131 12.14 1.93 -18.32
C ILE A 131 11.56 1.61 -16.95
N ILE A 132 11.03 0.40 -16.76
CA ILE A 132 10.46 -0.04 -15.49
C ILE A 132 11.44 -0.96 -14.76
N LEU A 133 11.63 -0.70 -13.47
CA LEU A 133 12.28 -1.64 -12.57
C LEU A 133 11.28 -2.75 -12.18
N TYR A 134 11.42 -3.93 -12.80
CA TYR A 134 10.61 -5.10 -12.49
C TYR A 134 11.48 -6.35 -12.41
N THR A 135 11.98 -6.61 -11.19
CA THR A 135 12.95 -7.67 -10.91
C THR A 135 12.31 -9.05 -11.04
N ARG A 136 13.15 -10.09 -11.25
CA ARG A 136 12.69 -11.48 -11.32
C ARG A 136 12.12 -11.96 -9.99
N ASP A 137 12.74 -11.52 -8.90
CA ASP A 137 12.28 -11.85 -7.56
C ASP A 137 10.88 -11.28 -7.35
N ASP A 138 10.63 -10.03 -7.74
CA ASP A 138 9.31 -9.42 -7.61
C ASP A 138 8.24 -10.13 -8.47
N GLU A 139 8.59 -10.62 -9.66
CA GLU A 139 7.68 -11.39 -10.52
C GLU A 139 7.35 -12.79 -9.95
N GLN A 140 8.33 -13.47 -9.35
CA GLN A 140 8.12 -14.78 -8.72
C GLN A 140 7.48 -14.66 -7.34
N GLN A 141 7.71 -13.52 -6.69
CA GLN A 141 7.23 -13.19 -5.36
C GLN A 141 5.95 -12.34 -5.39
N THR A 142 5.13 -12.41 -6.44
CA THR A 142 3.79 -11.81 -6.40
C THR A 142 2.80 -12.68 -5.63
N ASP A 143 1.85 -12.07 -4.91
CA ASP A 143 0.74 -12.81 -4.28
C ASP A 143 -0.18 -13.48 -5.32
N LEU A 144 -0.19 -12.90 -6.53
CA LEU A 144 -0.91 -13.35 -7.72
C LEU A 144 0.11 -13.64 -8.82
N SER A 145 0.35 -14.92 -9.10
CA SER A 145 1.19 -15.33 -10.23
C SER A 145 0.38 -15.34 -11.52
N TYR A 146 1.00 -14.92 -12.61
CA TYR A 146 0.44 -15.09 -13.95
C TYR A 146 0.80 -16.48 -14.47
N ASP A 147 -0.18 -17.24 -14.94
CA ASP A 147 0.02 -18.59 -15.51
C ASP A 147 0.62 -18.57 -16.93
N PHE A 148 0.98 -17.37 -17.42
CA PHE A 148 1.50 -17.13 -18.75
C PHE A 148 2.65 -16.11 -18.74
N ASP A 149 3.43 -16.09 -19.83
CA ASP A 149 4.51 -15.13 -19.99
C ASP A 149 3.95 -13.73 -20.31
N VAL A 150 3.97 -12.86 -19.30
CA VAL A 150 3.54 -11.46 -19.39
C VAL A 150 4.38 -10.68 -20.40
N SER A 151 5.65 -11.03 -20.56
CA SER A 151 6.55 -10.32 -21.47
C SER A 151 6.23 -10.67 -22.92
N ALA A 152 5.88 -11.93 -23.20
CA ALA A 152 5.36 -12.33 -24.51
C ALA A 152 4.02 -11.64 -24.82
N LEU A 153 3.11 -11.56 -23.84
CA LEU A 153 1.83 -10.86 -23.99
C LEU A 153 2.01 -9.36 -24.27
N ALA A 154 2.93 -8.69 -23.57
CA ALA A 154 3.23 -7.28 -23.76
C ALA A 154 3.85 -6.96 -25.13
N ASN A 155 4.64 -7.88 -25.71
CA ASN A 155 5.19 -7.71 -27.05
C ASN A 155 4.17 -8.00 -28.15
N ALA A 156 3.11 -8.75 -27.86
CA ALA A 156 2.03 -9.02 -28.80
C ALA A 156 0.99 -7.89 -28.86
N SER A 157 0.92 -7.02 -27.84
CA SER A 157 0.05 -5.84 -27.85
C SER A 157 0.62 -4.74 -28.75
N ASP A 158 -0.15 -4.30 -29.75
CA ASP A 158 0.19 -3.15 -30.60
C ASP A 158 0.18 -1.87 -29.76
N LEU A 159 1.29 -1.13 -29.76
CA LEU A 159 1.41 0.11 -29.02
C LEU A 159 0.52 1.25 -29.55
N ASN A 160 -0.08 1.09 -30.73
CA ASN A 160 -0.95 2.09 -31.35
C ASN A 160 -2.44 1.75 -31.26
N SER A 161 -2.82 0.58 -30.73
CA SER A 161 -4.23 0.26 -30.49
C SER A 161 -4.72 1.01 -29.25
N ASP A 162 -5.91 1.61 -29.36
CA ASP A 162 -6.60 2.28 -28.26
C ASP A 162 -7.27 1.24 -27.35
N ASP A 163 -6.47 0.34 -26.79
CA ASP A 163 -6.97 -0.77 -25.97
C ASP A 163 -7.26 -0.35 -24.52
N GLU A 164 -7.78 0.87 -24.32
CA GLU A 164 -8.33 1.29 -23.03
C GLU A 164 -9.74 0.69 -22.89
N PHE A 165 -9.79 -0.56 -22.44
CA PHE A 165 -10.99 -1.25 -21.94
C PHE A 165 -12.25 -1.01 -22.77
N GLU A 166 -12.24 -1.41 -24.05
CA GLU A 166 -13.49 -1.65 -24.76
C GLU A 166 -14.19 -2.84 -24.08
N ASP A 167 -15.20 -2.52 -23.28
CA ASP A 167 -16.24 -3.44 -22.84
C ASP A 167 -17.11 -3.75 -24.06
N ASP A 168 -16.53 -4.46 -25.04
CA ASP A 168 -17.30 -4.96 -26.16
C ASP A 168 -18.21 -6.06 -25.61
N SER A 169 -19.48 -5.69 -25.53
CA SER A 169 -20.60 -6.58 -25.33
C SER A 169 -20.75 -7.50 -26.55
N ASP A 170 -19.78 -8.38 -26.78
CA ASP A 170 -19.96 -9.52 -27.66
C ASP A 170 -20.50 -10.66 -26.80
N SER A 171 -21.81 -10.84 -26.94
CA SER A 171 -22.54 -12.02 -26.50
C SER A 171 -21.97 -13.26 -27.18
N ASP A 172 -21.04 -13.93 -26.54
CA ASP A 172 -20.76 -15.33 -26.84
C ASP A 172 -21.55 -16.18 -25.82
N ASP A 173 -22.74 -16.60 -26.26
CA ASP A 173 -23.53 -17.69 -25.67
C ASP A 173 -22.66 -18.97 -25.64
N GLU A 174 -21.95 -19.20 -24.54
CA GLU A 174 -21.56 -20.57 -24.17
C GLU A 174 -22.71 -21.19 -23.40
N ASN A 175 -23.54 -21.96 -24.12
CA ASN A 175 -24.53 -22.87 -23.57
C ASN A 175 -23.87 -23.82 -22.55
N GLU A 176 -23.92 -23.48 -21.26
CA GLU A 176 -23.79 -24.46 -20.19
C GLU A 176 -25.03 -25.35 -20.24
N SER A 177 -24.86 -26.53 -20.85
CA SER A 177 -25.86 -27.58 -20.81
C SER A 177 -25.81 -28.20 -19.41
N GLU A 178 -26.59 -27.63 -18.49
CA GLU A 178 -26.93 -28.31 -17.23
C GLU A 178 -27.70 -29.59 -17.58
N SER A 179 -27.00 -30.72 -17.54
CA SER A 179 -27.62 -32.04 -17.56
C SER A 179 -27.89 -32.42 -16.10
N GLU A 180 -29.13 -32.23 -15.68
CA GLU A 180 -29.68 -32.86 -14.48
C GLU A 180 -29.59 -34.40 -14.66
N GLU A 181 -28.87 -35.09 -13.79
CA GLU A 181 -29.01 -36.55 -13.65
C GLU A 181 -29.70 -36.86 -12.31
N GLU A 182 -31.02 -37.00 -12.37
CA GLU A 182 -31.76 -37.94 -11.53
C GLU A 182 -31.52 -39.37 -12.05
N GLY A 183 -31.53 -40.34 -11.14
CA GLY A 183 -30.92 -41.65 -11.36
C GLY A 183 -31.75 -42.73 -12.05
N GLU A 184 -31.21 -43.94 -11.90
CA GLU A 184 -31.75 -45.28 -12.14
C GLU A 184 -31.32 -46.05 -13.42
N GLU A 185 -30.41 -47.00 -13.15
CA GLU A 185 -30.35 -48.42 -13.55
C GLU A 185 -30.46 -48.91 -15.01
N MET A 186 -29.50 -49.82 -15.29
CA MET A 186 -29.49 -51.00 -16.15
C MET A 186 -29.38 -50.85 -17.69
N GLY A 187 -28.40 -51.58 -18.23
CA GLY A 187 -28.49 -52.17 -19.57
C GLY A 187 -27.27 -51.92 -20.44
N GLY A 188 -26.29 -52.83 -20.39
CA GLY A 188 -25.04 -52.71 -21.13
C GLY A 188 -25.17 -52.76 -22.66
N THR A 189 -24.19 -52.17 -23.35
CA THR A 189 -23.45 -52.85 -24.43
C THR A 189 -22.22 -52.03 -24.82
N ARG A 190 -21.06 -52.68 -24.75
CA ARG A 190 -19.77 -52.16 -25.20
C ARG A 190 -19.84 -51.70 -26.66
N LYS A 191 -19.55 -50.43 -26.94
CA LYS A 191 -19.12 -49.97 -28.26
C LYS A 191 -17.90 -49.05 -28.13
N LYS A 192 -16.75 -49.65 -28.45
CA LYS A 192 -15.47 -49.08 -28.88
C LYS A 192 -15.19 -47.60 -28.54
N ARG A 193 -14.20 -47.40 -27.66
CA ARG A 193 -13.29 -46.22 -27.67
C ARG A 193 -12.96 -45.84 -29.11
N ARG A 194 -13.57 -44.77 -29.62
CA ARG A 194 -12.96 -43.92 -30.63
C ARG A 194 -12.13 -42.91 -29.85
N VAL A 195 -10.84 -43.18 -29.78
CA VAL A 195 -9.84 -42.13 -29.63
C VAL A 195 -9.98 -41.30 -30.90
N SER A 196 -10.72 -40.20 -30.84
CA SER A 196 -10.59 -39.13 -31.82
C SER A 196 -9.34 -38.35 -31.42
N SER A 197 -8.20 -38.78 -31.98
CA SER A 197 -7.20 -37.81 -32.41
C SER A 197 -7.94 -36.88 -33.38
N ASP A 198 -8.05 -35.62 -33.00
CA ASP A 198 -8.29 -34.43 -33.85
C ASP A 198 -8.93 -33.35 -32.96
N ASN A 199 -8.11 -32.70 -32.15
CA ASN A 199 -8.35 -31.32 -31.75
C ASN A 199 -7.02 -30.53 -31.74
N GLU A 200 -6.17 -30.82 -32.74
CA GLU A 200 -5.13 -29.89 -33.21
C GLU A 200 -5.79 -28.99 -34.26
N GLY A 201 -6.39 -27.90 -33.81
CA GLY A 201 -6.98 -26.88 -34.68
C GLY A 201 -6.72 -25.53 -34.06
N GLY A 202 -5.65 -24.87 -34.52
CA GLY A 202 -5.16 -23.60 -33.99
C GLY A 202 -6.29 -22.60 -33.78
N GLY A 203 -6.58 -22.31 -32.50
CA GLY A 203 -7.30 -21.09 -32.17
C GLY A 203 -6.52 -19.91 -32.73
N ASP A 204 -7.23 -18.99 -33.38
CA ASP A 204 -6.65 -17.76 -33.90
C ASP A 204 -5.77 -17.13 -32.81
N PRO A 205 -4.45 -16.94 -33.03
CA PRO A 205 -3.55 -16.40 -32.01
C PRO A 205 -4.05 -15.07 -31.46
N VAL A 206 -4.74 -14.27 -32.29
CA VAL A 206 -5.34 -13.00 -31.87
C VAL A 206 -6.41 -13.19 -30.79
N LYS A 207 -7.25 -14.23 -30.91
CA LYS A 207 -8.28 -14.55 -29.90
C LYS A 207 -7.65 -15.01 -28.59
N LEU A 208 -6.58 -15.80 -28.66
CA LEU A 208 -5.84 -16.24 -27.47
C LEU A 208 -5.21 -15.03 -26.75
N PHE A 209 -4.55 -14.14 -27.48
CA PHE A 209 -3.96 -12.93 -26.90
C PHE A 209 -5.01 -12.01 -26.27
N ARG A 210 -6.18 -11.85 -26.91
CA ARG A 210 -7.29 -11.07 -26.35
C ARG A 210 -7.80 -11.68 -25.04
N LYS A 211 -7.93 -13.02 -24.97
CA LYS A 211 -8.33 -13.73 -23.76
C LYS A 211 -7.32 -13.52 -22.62
N LEU A 212 -6.02 -13.72 -22.90
CA LEU A 212 -4.96 -13.54 -21.90
C LEU A 212 -4.84 -12.08 -21.42
N LYS A 213 -5.05 -11.10 -22.32
CA LYS A 213 -5.09 -9.67 -21.97
C LYS A 213 -6.26 -9.35 -21.04
N LYS A 214 -7.45 -9.91 -21.32
CA LYS A 214 -8.62 -9.78 -20.45
C LYS A 214 -8.33 -10.37 -19.07
N GLU A 215 -7.77 -11.57 -19.03
CA GLU A 215 -7.39 -12.25 -17.79
C GLU A 215 -6.36 -11.45 -16.97
N TYR A 216 -5.32 -10.91 -17.61
CA TYR A 216 -4.29 -10.09 -16.99
C TYR A 216 -4.85 -8.89 -16.21
N TYR A 217 -5.75 -8.12 -16.83
CA TYR A 217 -6.36 -6.96 -16.17
C TYR A 217 -7.52 -7.34 -15.25
N TYR A 218 -8.20 -8.47 -15.51
CA TYR A 218 -9.28 -8.98 -14.65
C TYR A 218 -8.77 -9.45 -13.28
N MET A 219 -7.49 -9.82 -13.17
CA MET A 219 -6.85 -10.11 -11.88
C MET A 219 -6.96 -8.95 -10.87
N GLY A 220 -7.24 -7.71 -11.31
CA GLY A 220 -7.43 -6.57 -10.43
C GLY A 220 -6.12 -6.05 -9.85
N THR A 221 -6.20 -4.99 -9.04
CA THR A 221 -5.00 -4.29 -8.54
C THR A 221 -4.47 -4.90 -7.24
N PHE A 222 -3.15 -4.94 -7.12
CA PHE A 222 -2.40 -5.44 -5.96
C PHE A 222 -1.03 -4.75 -5.87
N HIS A 223 -0.22 -5.12 -4.89
CA HIS A 223 1.11 -4.54 -4.67
C HIS A 223 2.21 -5.61 -4.74
N GLY A 224 3.37 -5.23 -5.27
CA GLY A 224 4.63 -5.96 -5.20
C GLY A 224 5.57 -5.39 -4.13
N LYS A 225 6.86 -5.68 -4.25
CA LYS A 225 7.90 -5.25 -3.28
C LYS A 225 7.86 -3.72 -3.08
N PRO A 226 7.96 -3.21 -1.83
CA PRO A 226 7.99 -1.78 -1.56
C PRO A 226 9.12 -1.06 -2.30
N SER A 227 8.83 0.12 -2.83
CA SER A 227 9.79 0.94 -3.60
C SER A 227 11.02 1.30 -2.75
N GLY A 228 10.84 1.58 -1.46
CA GLY A 228 11.91 1.89 -0.51
C GLY A 228 12.85 0.70 -0.27
N CYS A 229 12.32 -0.53 -0.27
CA CYS A 229 13.15 -1.73 -0.17
C CYS A 229 14.03 -1.92 -1.42
N LEU A 230 13.45 -1.72 -2.62
CA LEU A 230 14.20 -1.77 -3.88
C LEU A 230 15.30 -0.70 -3.95
N MET A 231 15.03 0.52 -3.48
CA MET A 231 16.04 1.59 -3.43
C MET A 231 17.12 1.32 -2.37
N TYR A 232 16.79 0.66 -1.26
CA TYR A 232 17.80 0.24 -0.31
C TYR A 232 18.71 -0.86 -0.87
N GLU A 233 18.13 -1.86 -1.54
CA GLU A 233 18.87 -2.91 -2.23
C GLU A 233 19.85 -2.30 -3.26
N LEU A 234 19.40 -1.30 -4.04
CA LEU A 234 20.29 -0.50 -4.89
C LEU A 234 21.46 0.13 -4.11
N SER A 235 21.17 0.79 -2.99
CA SER A 235 22.21 1.43 -2.18
C SER A 235 23.21 0.42 -1.62
N HIS A 236 22.73 -0.79 -1.27
CA HIS A 236 23.56 -1.87 -0.75
C HIS A 236 24.47 -2.45 -1.84
N LEU A 237 23.95 -2.71 -3.04
CA LEU A 237 24.73 -3.17 -4.19
C LEU A 237 25.84 -2.18 -4.57
N LEU A 238 25.53 -0.88 -4.52
CA LEU A 238 26.51 0.19 -4.75
C LEU A 238 27.47 0.44 -3.57
N ARG A 239 27.33 -0.29 -2.46
CA ARG A 239 28.10 -0.11 -1.21
C ARG A 239 28.01 1.30 -0.61
N LYS A 240 26.82 1.90 -0.75
CA LYS A 240 26.45 3.24 -0.26
C LYS A 240 25.36 3.17 0.80
N ASN A 241 25.14 1.99 1.37
CA ASN A 241 24.15 1.77 2.41
C ASN A 241 24.61 2.37 3.75
N THR A 242 23.67 2.94 4.49
CA THR A 242 23.88 3.39 5.87
C THR A 242 22.75 2.84 6.74
N ASN A 243 22.92 2.84 8.07
CA ASN A 243 21.85 2.46 8.99
C ASN A 243 20.60 3.35 8.81
N GLU A 244 20.75 4.63 8.48
CA GLU A 244 19.60 5.49 8.20
C GLU A 244 18.81 5.01 6.97
N LEU A 245 19.51 4.60 5.90
CA LEU A 245 18.86 4.07 4.70
C LEU A 245 18.19 2.71 4.96
N LEU A 246 18.83 1.85 5.76
CA LEU A 246 18.24 0.57 6.18
C LEU A 246 16.98 0.79 7.02
N TRP A 247 17.00 1.78 7.92
CA TRP A 247 15.82 2.15 8.69
C TRP A 247 14.66 2.60 7.80
N LEU A 248 14.92 3.42 6.78
CA LEU A 248 13.89 3.83 5.82
C LEU A 248 13.31 2.63 5.05
N ALA A 249 14.11 1.61 4.75
CA ALA A 249 13.62 0.37 4.16
C ALA A 249 12.68 -0.40 5.12
N CYS A 250 13.03 -0.48 6.41
CA CYS A 250 12.16 -1.05 7.44
C CYS A 250 10.82 -0.31 7.54
N VAL A 251 10.84 1.03 7.51
CA VAL A 251 9.63 1.86 7.51
C VAL A 251 8.79 1.64 6.26
N ALA A 252 9.42 1.57 5.07
CA ALA A 252 8.75 1.30 3.80
C ALA A 252 8.05 -0.07 3.76
N LEU A 253 8.70 -1.14 4.24
CA LEU A 253 8.07 -2.46 4.35
C LEU A 253 6.89 -2.43 5.34
N THR A 254 7.06 -1.74 6.46
CA THR A 254 6.02 -1.61 7.47
C THR A 254 4.83 -0.80 6.98
N ASP A 255 5.03 0.17 6.08
CA ASP A 255 3.97 0.97 5.46
C ASP A 255 2.96 0.09 4.71
N GLN A 256 3.45 -0.80 3.83
CA GLN A 256 2.59 -1.72 3.10
C GLN A 256 1.86 -2.71 4.04
N PHE A 257 2.54 -3.17 5.11
CA PHE A 257 1.94 -4.09 6.08
C PHE A 257 0.83 -3.44 6.91
N VAL A 258 1.10 -2.26 7.48
CA VAL A 258 0.14 -1.51 8.33
C VAL A 258 -1.09 -1.08 7.54
N HIS A 259 -0.94 -0.78 6.25
CA HIS A 259 -2.05 -0.44 5.34
C HIS A 259 -2.71 -1.66 4.69
N GLU A 260 -2.37 -2.89 5.12
CA GLU A 260 -2.99 -4.15 4.66
C GLU A 260 -2.85 -4.36 3.13
N ARG A 261 -1.76 -3.85 2.54
CA ARG A 261 -1.42 -3.99 1.12
C ARG A 261 -0.64 -5.27 0.83
N LEU A 262 -0.07 -5.87 1.87
CA LEU A 262 0.81 -7.04 1.82
C LEU A 262 0.21 -8.19 2.64
N THR A 263 0.42 -9.43 2.22
CA THR A 263 0.10 -10.63 3.02
C THR A 263 1.06 -10.79 4.21
N ASP A 264 0.62 -11.51 5.25
CA ASP A 264 1.45 -11.79 6.42
C ASP A 264 2.72 -12.59 6.01
N GLU A 265 2.61 -13.52 5.06
CA GLU A 265 3.72 -14.34 4.57
C GLU A 265 4.76 -13.50 3.82
N ARG A 266 4.33 -12.58 2.95
CA ARG A 266 5.22 -11.66 2.24
C ARG A 266 5.91 -10.70 3.18
N TYR A 267 5.17 -10.20 4.18
CA TYR A 267 5.76 -9.36 5.21
C TYR A 267 6.87 -10.10 5.94
N GLN A 268 6.64 -11.35 6.35
CA GLN A 268 7.67 -12.18 6.98
C GLN A 268 8.89 -12.40 6.08
N ALA A 269 8.70 -12.66 4.78
CA ALA A 269 9.80 -12.80 3.83
C ALA A 269 10.65 -11.52 3.72
N GLY A 270 10.01 -10.35 3.58
CA GLY A 270 10.69 -9.06 3.56
C GLY A 270 11.39 -8.74 4.89
N VAL A 271 10.78 -9.13 6.01
CA VAL A 271 11.40 -8.99 7.34
C VAL A 271 12.66 -9.82 7.44
N MET A 272 12.64 -11.09 7.00
CA MET A 272 13.82 -11.95 6.99
C MET A 272 14.98 -11.36 6.16
N GLU A 273 14.68 -10.77 5.00
CA GLU A 273 15.66 -10.07 4.16
C GLU A 273 16.30 -8.89 4.91
N LEU A 274 15.47 -8.03 5.53
CA LEU A 274 15.96 -6.87 6.28
C LEU A 274 16.70 -7.29 7.57
N GLU A 275 16.28 -8.35 8.25
CA GLU A 275 17.01 -8.91 9.40
C GLU A 275 18.43 -9.34 9.03
N GLN A 276 18.61 -9.96 7.87
CA GLN A 276 19.93 -10.31 7.36
C GLN A 276 20.79 -9.06 7.14
N HIS A 277 20.22 -7.98 6.61
CA HIS A 277 20.93 -6.71 6.47
C HIS A 277 21.25 -6.04 7.81
N ILE A 278 20.35 -6.11 8.78
CA ILE A 278 20.56 -5.57 10.14
C ILE A 278 21.72 -6.30 10.83
N ASN A 279 21.73 -7.64 10.75
CA ASN A 279 22.75 -8.50 11.34
C ASN A 279 24.13 -8.30 10.70
N SER A 280 24.18 -8.21 9.37
CA SER A 280 25.43 -7.96 8.63
C SER A 280 26.01 -6.55 8.83
N SER A 281 25.17 -5.58 9.22
CA SER A 281 25.60 -4.19 9.47
C SER A 281 26.15 -3.96 10.89
N GLY A 282 26.30 -5.01 11.72
CA GLY A 282 26.87 -4.90 13.06
C GLY A 282 25.97 -4.20 14.08
N ASN A 283 24.67 -4.03 13.80
CA ASN A 283 23.72 -3.38 14.72
C ASN A 283 23.54 -4.14 16.04
N LEU A 284 23.71 -5.47 16.00
CA LEU A 284 23.57 -6.34 17.17
C LEU A 284 24.83 -6.38 18.05
N ASP A 285 25.99 -5.99 17.50
CA ASP A 285 27.22 -5.93 18.26
C ASP A 285 27.10 -4.81 19.29
N SER A 286 27.09 -5.20 20.56
CA SER A 286 26.99 -4.32 21.72
C SER A 286 28.31 -3.56 21.98
N THR A 287 29.04 -3.20 20.92
CA THR A 287 30.13 -2.22 20.98
C THR A 287 29.52 -0.84 21.15
N VAL A 288 28.96 -0.62 22.33
CA VAL A 288 28.73 0.69 22.89
C VAL A 288 30.06 1.42 22.77
N THR A 289 30.11 2.46 21.94
CA THR A 289 31.28 3.31 21.79
C THR A 289 31.51 4.00 23.14
N SER A 290 32.24 3.36 24.07
CA SER A 290 32.42 3.91 25.41
C SER A 290 33.47 5.02 25.33
N VAL A 291 33.04 6.27 25.42
CA VAL A 291 33.95 7.41 25.57
C VAL A 291 34.38 7.46 27.02
N THR A 292 35.69 7.39 27.26
CA THR A 292 36.27 7.61 28.58
C THR A 292 36.39 9.11 28.79
N LEU A 293 35.64 9.65 29.75
CA LEU A 293 35.80 11.03 30.18
C LEU A 293 37.17 11.22 30.85
N LYS A 294 37.60 12.48 31.01
CA LYS A 294 38.92 12.84 31.58
C LYS A 294 39.13 12.34 33.01
N ASP A 295 38.06 11.99 33.72
CA ASP A 295 38.03 11.43 35.06
C ASP A 295 38.11 9.88 35.11
N GLY A 296 38.17 9.21 33.95
CA GLY A 296 38.17 7.76 33.84
C GLY A 296 36.78 7.12 33.74
N THR A 297 35.70 7.90 33.79
CA THR A 297 34.33 7.40 33.63
C THR A 297 34.08 6.98 32.19
N LYS A 298 33.77 5.69 31.96
CA LYS A 298 33.32 5.18 30.66
C LYS A 298 31.84 5.53 30.47
N VAL A 299 31.56 6.49 29.59
CA VAL A 299 30.21 6.86 29.19
C VAL A 299 29.92 6.31 27.80
N SER A 300 28.77 5.67 27.65
CA SER A 300 28.25 5.22 26.36
C SER A 300 28.03 6.43 25.43
N ALA A 301 28.81 6.55 24.36
CA ALA A 301 28.55 7.56 23.34
C ALA A 301 27.42 7.09 22.41
N PRO A 302 26.37 7.91 22.17
CA PRO A 302 25.13 7.47 21.53
C PRO A 302 25.09 7.74 20.03
N GLU A 303 26.21 8.12 19.40
CA GLU A 303 26.17 8.69 18.05
C GLU A 303 25.71 7.70 16.96
N SER A 304 25.64 6.40 17.25
CA SER A 304 25.09 5.43 16.32
C SER A 304 23.62 5.14 16.62
N SER A 305 22.71 5.57 15.73
CA SER A 305 21.36 5.00 15.65
C SER A 305 21.48 3.49 15.41
N ARG A 306 20.83 2.69 16.24
CA ARG A 306 20.86 1.22 16.17
C ARG A 306 19.49 0.67 15.81
N ILE A 307 19.46 -0.22 14.84
CA ILE A 307 18.23 -0.91 14.46
C ILE A 307 18.21 -2.26 15.16
N SER A 308 17.07 -2.59 15.75
CA SER A 308 16.77 -3.89 16.31
C SER A 308 15.44 -4.39 15.78
N TYR A 309 15.18 -5.67 15.91
CA TYR A 309 13.93 -6.30 15.57
C TYR A 309 13.43 -7.07 16.80
N ASP A 310 12.13 -6.99 17.08
CA ASP A 310 11.48 -7.70 18.19
C ASP A 310 10.03 -7.98 17.82
N ASP A 311 9.38 -8.86 18.55
CA ASP A 311 7.96 -9.11 18.38
C ASP A 311 7.18 -7.98 19.08
N GLU A 312 6.53 -7.16 18.26
CA GLU A 312 5.75 -6.02 18.69
C GLU A 312 4.26 -6.36 18.78
N PRO A 313 3.55 -5.84 19.80
CA PRO A 313 2.11 -6.04 19.89
C PRO A 313 1.40 -5.23 18.80
N ARG A 314 0.27 -5.73 18.30
CA ARG A 314 -0.65 -5.03 17.38
C ARG A 314 -1.42 -3.91 18.11
N LEU A 315 -0.68 -2.99 18.72
CA LEU A 315 -1.15 -1.81 19.45
C LEU A 315 -0.60 -0.56 18.76
N MET A 316 -1.49 0.38 18.46
CA MET A 316 -1.12 1.60 17.77
C MET A 316 -0.56 2.63 18.77
N LEU A 317 0.62 3.19 18.47
CA LEU A 317 1.21 4.36 19.15
C LEU A 317 1.33 4.17 20.67
N LEU A 318 1.70 2.96 21.11
CA LEU A 318 1.74 2.62 22.53
C LEU A 318 2.66 3.57 23.32
N GLN A 319 3.81 3.95 22.76
CA GLN A 319 4.78 4.84 23.43
C GLN A 319 4.22 6.27 23.63
N GLU A 320 3.43 6.77 22.67
CA GLU A 320 2.86 8.12 22.72
C GLU A 320 1.50 8.19 23.41
N TRP A 321 0.93 7.03 23.75
CA TRP A 321 -0.40 6.92 24.31
C TRP A 321 -0.38 6.22 25.67
N ASN A 322 -1.54 5.75 26.11
CA ASN A 322 -1.67 4.91 27.29
C ASN A 322 -2.14 3.52 26.88
N LEU A 323 -1.85 2.51 27.70
CA LEU A 323 -2.15 1.12 27.38
C LEU A 323 -3.66 0.91 27.18
N PHE A 324 -4.49 1.51 28.03
CA PHE A 324 -5.93 1.32 28.00
C PHE A 324 -6.56 1.81 26.68
N ASP A 325 -6.24 3.04 26.28
CA ASP A 325 -6.77 3.65 25.07
C ASP A 325 -6.19 3.02 23.80
N SER A 326 -4.90 2.65 23.83
CA SER A 326 -4.26 1.95 22.70
C SER A 326 -4.92 0.58 22.47
N MET A 327 -5.22 -0.17 23.53
CA MET A 327 -6.01 -1.41 23.43
C MET A 327 -7.44 -1.15 22.97
N LEU A 328 -8.08 -0.10 23.47
CA LEU A 328 -9.46 0.25 23.10
C LEU A 328 -9.59 0.57 21.61
N CYS A 329 -8.59 1.28 21.06
CA CYS A 329 -8.60 1.80 19.70
C CYS A 329 -7.88 0.92 18.69
N SER A 330 -7.13 -0.11 19.13
CA SER A 330 -6.54 -1.10 18.23
C SER A 330 -7.64 -1.87 17.49
N SER A 331 -7.60 -1.85 16.16
CA SER A 331 -8.58 -2.52 15.30
C SER A 331 -8.70 -4.02 15.62
N TYR A 332 -7.59 -4.68 15.97
CA TYR A 332 -7.58 -6.10 16.29
C TYR A 332 -8.33 -6.41 17.60
N ILE A 333 -8.00 -5.69 18.69
CA ILE A 333 -8.65 -5.89 19.98
C ILE A 333 -10.11 -5.44 19.93
N ALA A 334 -10.36 -4.28 19.33
CA ALA A 334 -11.69 -3.68 19.30
C ALA A 334 -12.72 -4.59 18.61
N THR A 335 -12.31 -5.27 17.54
CA THR A 335 -13.16 -6.22 16.79
C THR A 335 -13.40 -7.52 17.53
N LYS A 336 -12.34 -8.13 18.09
CA LYS A 336 -12.42 -9.38 18.86
C LYS A 336 -13.21 -9.26 20.16
N LEU A 337 -12.93 -8.21 20.94
CA LEU A 337 -13.61 -7.97 22.22
C LEU A 337 -14.93 -7.20 22.07
N LYS A 338 -15.24 -6.68 20.88
CA LYS A 338 -16.45 -5.91 20.56
C LYS A 338 -16.55 -4.65 21.44
N THR A 339 -15.46 -3.89 21.52
CA THR A 339 -15.30 -2.73 22.42
C THR A 339 -16.21 -1.54 22.06
N TRP A 340 -16.90 -1.58 20.93
CA TRP A 340 -18.03 -0.68 20.62
C TRP A 340 -19.26 -0.88 21.52
N SER A 341 -19.25 -1.87 22.41
CA SER A 341 -20.30 -2.14 23.39
C SER A 341 -19.77 -2.05 24.82
N ASP A 342 -20.62 -1.62 25.76
CA ASP A 342 -20.27 -1.56 27.18
C ASP A 342 -19.80 -2.91 27.73
N ASN A 343 -20.37 -4.01 27.22
CA ASN A 343 -19.98 -5.36 27.60
C ASN A 343 -18.55 -5.69 27.11
N GLY A 344 -18.20 -5.28 25.88
CA GLY A 344 -16.85 -5.43 25.35
C GLY A 344 -15.82 -4.63 26.15
N ILE A 345 -16.16 -3.40 26.52
CA ILE A 345 -15.31 -2.56 27.39
C ILE A 345 -15.11 -3.23 28.76
N LYS A 346 -16.17 -3.78 29.36
CA LYS A 346 -16.07 -4.53 30.62
C LYS A 346 -15.20 -5.78 30.49
N LYS A 347 -15.30 -6.52 29.38
CA LYS A 347 -14.42 -7.68 29.10
C LYS A 347 -12.96 -7.27 28.99
N MET A 348 -12.65 -6.17 28.31
CA MET A 348 -11.30 -5.63 28.21
C MET A 348 -10.76 -5.18 29.59
N GLN A 349 -11.59 -4.56 30.42
CA GLN A 349 -11.23 -4.20 31.79
C GLN A 349 -10.99 -5.44 32.66
N LEU A 350 -11.80 -6.49 32.50
CA LEU A 350 -11.61 -7.78 33.18
C LEU A 350 -10.29 -8.43 32.77
N LEU A 351 -9.93 -8.39 31.49
CA LEU A 351 -8.66 -8.88 30.96
C LEU A 351 -7.46 -8.18 31.64
N LEU A 352 -7.47 -6.84 31.66
CA LEU A 352 -6.43 -6.05 32.34
C LEU A 352 -6.36 -6.36 33.84
N GLY A 353 -7.53 -6.54 34.48
CA GLY A 353 -7.62 -6.93 35.89
C GLY A 353 -7.05 -8.33 36.16
N ARG A 354 -7.29 -9.31 35.27
CA ARG A 354 -6.70 -10.66 35.37
C ARG A 354 -5.18 -10.65 35.23
N MET A 355 -4.64 -9.73 34.42
CA MET A 355 -3.20 -9.52 34.30
C MET A 355 -2.60 -8.79 35.51
N GLY A 356 -3.43 -8.31 36.44
CA GLY A 356 -2.98 -7.55 37.61
C GLY A 356 -2.51 -6.13 37.30
N PHE A 357 -2.93 -5.56 36.17
CA PHE A 357 -2.61 -4.18 35.83
C PHE A 357 -3.65 -3.24 36.43
N ALA A 358 -3.20 -2.30 37.27
CA ALA A 358 -4.10 -1.34 37.90
C ALA A 358 -4.72 -0.41 36.84
N ARG A 359 -6.01 -0.10 37.00
CA ARG A 359 -6.74 0.73 36.04
C ARG A 359 -6.10 2.11 35.85
N ASP A 360 -5.59 2.69 36.93
CA ASP A 360 -5.00 4.02 36.90
C ASP A 360 -3.63 4.01 36.20
N GLU A 361 -2.82 2.97 36.40
CA GLU A 361 -1.55 2.78 35.67
C GLU A 361 -1.79 2.56 34.17
N CYS A 362 -2.81 1.77 33.79
CA CYS A 362 -3.16 1.56 32.38
C CYS A 362 -3.60 2.85 31.65
N LYS A 363 -4.04 3.86 32.40
CA LYS A 363 -4.46 5.17 31.86
C LYS A 363 -3.35 6.23 31.89
N GLN A 364 -2.24 5.96 32.56
CA GLN A 364 -1.05 6.80 32.54
C GLN A 364 -0.35 6.66 31.17
N LYS A 365 0.33 7.72 30.71
CA LYS A 365 1.16 7.63 29.49
C LYS A 365 2.13 6.45 29.65
N PHE A 366 2.22 5.60 28.65
CA PHE A 366 2.99 4.37 28.70
C PHE A 366 4.43 4.64 29.10
N GLU A 367 5.03 5.70 28.60
CA GLU A 367 6.37 6.18 28.97
C GLU A 367 6.58 6.25 30.50
N TYR A 368 5.58 6.70 31.25
CA TYR A 368 5.65 6.87 32.71
C TYR A 368 5.09 5.68 33.50
N MET A 369 4.57 4.65 32.83
CA MET A 369 4.08 3.42 33.48
C MET A 369 5.23 2.67 34.18
N SER A 370 4.94 1.99 35.27
CA SER A 370 5.93 1.27 36.09
C SER A 370 6.74 0.26 35.27
N VAL A 371 8.06 0.25 35.50
CA VAL A 371 9.01 -0.60 34.75
C VAL A 371 8.72 -2.08 34.97
N GLU A 372 8.25 -2.45 36.17
CA GLU A 372 7.88 -3.82 36.52
C GLU A 372 6.73 -4.34 35.65
N ILE A 373 5.69 -3.51 35.43
CA ILE A 373 4.57 -3.86 34.56
C ILE A 373 5.04 -4.00 33.12
N LYS A 374 5.82 -3.03 32.61
CA LYS A 374 6.37 -3.11 31.25
C LYS A 374 7.17 -4.39 31.02
N ARG A 375 7.98 -4.81 32.00
CA ARG A 375 8.79 -6.03 31.91
C ARG A 375 7.92 -7.29 31.87
N ARG A 376 6.87 -7.35 32.68
CA ARG A 376 5.95 -8.49 32.74
C ARG A 376 4.89 -8.49 31.64
N MET A 377 4.71 -7.38 30.94
CA MET A 377 3.61 -7.19 29.99
C MET A 377 3.56 -8.25 28.90
N LYS A 378 4.73 -8.56 28.31
CA LYS A 378 4.84 -9.58 27.25
C LYS A 378 4.38 -10.96 27.74
N ASP A 379 4.88 -11.38 28.91
CA ASP A 379 4.53 -12.66 29.52
C ASP A 379 3.03 -12.74 29.85
N MET A 380 2.47 -11.68 30.43
CA MET A 380 1.04 -11.62 30.77
C MET A 380 0.16 -11.64 29.51
N PHE A 381 0.59 -10.98 28.42
CA PHE A 381 -0.13 -11.01 27.16
C PHE A 381 -0.13 -12.40 26.54
N VAL A 382 1.03 -13.05 26.46
CA VAL A 382 1.14 -14.43 25.96
C VAL A 382 0.28 -15.41 26.77
N GLN A 383 0.22 -15.24 28.09
CA GLN A 383 -0.55 -16.12 28.97
C GLN A 383 -2.07 -15.92 28.84
N TYR A 384 -2.58 -14.68 28.88
CA TYR A 384 -4.01 -14.41 29.06
C TYR A 384 -4.76 -14.04 27.78
N LEU A 385 -4.11 -13.48 26.75
CA LEU A 385 -4.80 -13.07 25.52
C LEU A 385 -5.45 -14.24 24.75
N PRO A 386 -4.84 -15.45 24.67
CA PRO A 386 -5.46 -16.57 23.97
C PRO A 386 -6.82 -16.98 24.54
N GLU A 387 -7.03 -16.86 25.86
CA GLU A 387 -8.34 -17.15 26.51
C GLU A 387 -9.49 -16.27 25.97
N PHE A 388 -9.15 -15.11 25.39
CA PHE A 388 -10.09 -14.14 24.85
C PHE A 388 -10.15 -14.15 23.31
N GLY A 389 -9.49 -15.12 22.66
CA GLY A 389 -9.44 -15.24 21.20
C GLY A 389 -8.50 -14.25 20.52
N LEU A 390 -7.54 -13.71 21.26
CA LEU A 390 -6.51 -12.78 20.79
C LEU A 390 -5.18 -13.55 20.60
N THR A 391 -5.14 -14.46 19.64
CA THR A 391 -3.98 -15.34 19.38
C THR A 391 -2.89 -14.64 18.58
N ASP A 392 -3.27 -13.85 17.59
CA ASP A 392 -2.36 -13.27 16.59
C ASP A 392 -1.97 -11.84 16.98
N PHE A 393 -1.63 -11.66 18.26
CA PHE A 393 -1.45 -10.34 18.85
C PHE A 393 -0.07 -9.73 18.57
N TYR A 394 0.94 -10.56 18.36
CA TYR A 394 2.30 -10.14 18.07
C TYR A 394 2.64 -10.32 16.60
N TYR A 395 3.43 -9.40 16.07
CA TYR A 395 4.04 -9.50 14.76
C TYR A 395 5.49 -9.07 14.86
N ARG A 396 6.31 -9.48 13.90
CA ARG A 396 7.73 -9.12 13.89
C ARG A 396 7.90 -7.67 13.45
N GLY A 397 8.38 -6.79 14.33
CA GLY A 397 8.54 -5.36 14.09
C GLY A 397 10.00 -4.89 14.11
N PHE A 398 10.20 -3.63 13.75
CA PHE A 398 11.51 -2.98 13.76
C PHE A 398 11.52 -1.79 14.72
N LEU A 399 12.55 -1.74 15.56
CA LEU A 399 12.76 -0.72 16.58
C LEU A 399 14.07 0.01 16.33
N LEU A 400 14.00 1.34 16.21
CA LEU A 400 15.15 2.22 16.18
C LEU A 400 15.45 2.75 17.57
N LEU A 401 16.69 2.56 18.03
CA LEU A 401 17.25 3.24 19.17
C LEU A 401 18.05 4.44 18.66
N HIS A 402 17.56 5.65 18.94
CA HIS A 402 18.23 6.89 18.58
C HIS A 402 18.57 7.71 19.82
N GLY A 403 19.84 8.10 19.95
CA GLY A 403 20.32 8.83 21.13
C GLY A 403 20.28 7.99 22.42
N TYR A 404 19.94 8.62 23.54
CA TYR A 404 19.97 8.00 24.87
C TYR A 404 18.68 7.26 25.25
N SER A 405 17.52 7.69 24.73
CA SER A 405 16.22 7.23 25.23
C SER A 405 15.12 7.11 24.19
N SER A 406 15.32 7.63 22.97
CA SER A 406 14.27 7.61 21.94
C SER A 406 14.23 6.23 21.29
N LYS A 407 13.19 5.46 21.65
CA LYS A 407 12.85 4.20 20.98
C LYS A 407 11.69 4.45 20.04
N LEU A 408 11.87 4.19 18.75
CA LEU A 408 10.86 4.40 17.73
C LEU A 408 10.52 3.06 17.08
N SER A 409 9.23 2.72 17.05
CA SER A 409 8.72 1.62 16.24
C SER A 409 8.52 2.08 14.81
N ALA A 410 8.85 1.22 13.84
CA ALA A 410 8.60 1.51 12.43
C ALA A 410 7.10 1.73 12.16
N ALA A 411 6.22 0.98 12.82
CA ALA A 411 4.77 1.15 12.67
C ALA A 411 4.29 2.50 13.22
N ASP A 412 4.83 2.92 14.37
CA ASP A 412 4.51 4.24 14.95
C ASP A 412 4.97 5.39 14.04
N VAL A 413 6.14 5.24 13.40
CA VAL A 413 6.61 6.20 12.38
C VAL A 413 5.65 6.25 11.20
N VAL A 414 5.25 5.10 10.65
CA VAL A 414 4.28 5.03 9.55
C VAL A 414 2.99 5.74 9.93
N TYR A 415 2.38 5.42 11.07
CA TYR A 415 1.15 6.07 11.51
C TYR A 415 1.29 7.59 11.62
N GLY A 416 2.39 8.07 12.20
CA GLY A 416 2.64 9.50 12.34
C GLY A 416 2.84 10.21 11.01
N VAL A 417 3.61 9.61 10.09
CA VAL A 417 3.90 10.19 8.77
C VAL A 417 2.66 10.15 7.87
N THR A 418 1.89 9.05 7.86
CA THR A 418 0.62 8.99 7.13
C THR A 418 -0.33 10.09 7.59
N ALA A 419 -0.46 10.32 8.90
CA ALA A 419 -1.35 11.38 9.40
C ALA A 419 -0.90 12.79 8.97
N LEU A 420 0.42 13.03 8.82
CA LEU A 420 0.94 14.29 8.28
C LEU A 420 0.62 14.48 6.79
N LEU A 421 0.56 13.39 6.02
CA LEU A 421 0.16 13.42 4.61
C LEU A 421 -1.35 13.70 4.43
N GLU A 422 -2.18 13.34 5.41
CA GLU A 422 -3.65 13.45 5.36
C GLU A 422 -4.19 14.82 5.77
N GLY A 423 -3.76 15.91 5.14
CA GLY A 423 -4.36 17.23 5.41
C GLY A 423 -4.83 17.98 4.16
N SER A 424 -5.02 19.30 4.31
CA SER A 424 -5.56 20.18 3.28
C SER A 424 -4.64 20.57 2.09
N SER A 425 -3.31 20.41 2.16
CA SER A 425 -2.39 20.85 1.09
C SER A 425 -1.27 19.84 0.85
N ALA A 426 -1.40 19.07 -0.23
CA ALA A 426 -0.51 17.95 -0.55
C ALA A 426 0.98 18.34 -0.63
N SER A 427 1.32 19.45 -1.29
CA SER A 427 2.73 19.86 -1.45
C SER A 427 3.38 20.27 -0.13
N ARG A 428 2.67 21.03 0.72
CA ARG A 428 3.19 21.42 2.03
C ARG A 428 3.32 20.21 2.96
N GLN A 429 2.32 19.34 2.95
CA GLN A 429 2.28 18.13 3.78
C GLN A 429 3.36 17.14 3.40
N PHE A 430 3.62 16.98 2.11
CA PHE A 430 4.74 16.18 1.64
C PHE A 430 6.06 16.66 2.23
N GLY A 431 6.32 17.97 2.23
CA GLY A 431 7.53 18.53 2.83
C GLY A 431 7.59 18.32 4.35
N GLU A 432 6.49 18.54 5.06
CA GLU A 432 6.41 18.31 6.52
C GLU A 432 6.62 16.82 6.88
N ALA A 433 6.03 15.90 6.12
CA ALA A 433 6.18 14.45 6.26
C ALA A 433 7.60 13.98 5.90
N TYR A 434 8.18 14.52 4.82
CA TYR A 434 9.57 14.26 4.42
C TYR A 434 10.54 14.67 5.52
N ASP A 435 10.34 15.85 6.12
CA ASP A 435 11.15 16.32 7.23
C ASP A 435 10.99 15.46 8.48
N ALA A 436 9.78 14.96 8.76
CA ALA A 436 9.47 14.13 9.93
C ALA A 436 10.17 12.76 9.90
N LEU A 437 10.49 12.23 8.71
CA LEU A 437 11.31 11.02 8.56
C LEU A 437 12.79 11.24 8.92
N SER A 438 13.22 12.49 9.18
CA SER A 438 14.60 12.77 9.60
C SER A 438 14.72 12.61 11.10
N LEU A 439 15.73 11.87 11.56
CA LEU A 439 15.96 11.64 12.99
C LEU A 439 16.27 12.93 13.78
N ASN A 440 16.65 14.00 13.08
CA ASN A 440 16.89 15.31 13.68
C ASN A 440 15.59 16.08 14.01
N ASN A 441 14.44 15.66 13.48
CA ASN A 441 13.17 16.40 13.55
C ASN A 441 12.05 15.61 14.24
N LEU A 442 12.36 14.97 15.38
CA LEU A 442 11.40 14.11 16.09
C LEU A 442 10.14 14.85 16.57
N GLU A 443 10.21 16.17 16.81
CA GLU A 443 9.04 16.97 17.21
C GLU A 443 7.94 17.02 16.13
N LYS A 444 8.34 17.06 14.84
CA LYS A 444 7.40 17.00 13.71
C LYS A 444 6.71 15.64 13.66
N LEU A 445 7.50 14.58 13.86
CA LEU A 445 6.99 13.21 13.91
C LEU A 445 6.01 13.02 15.09
N GLU A 446 6.33 13.52 16.29
CA GLU A 446 5.44 13.45 17.45
C GLU A 446 4.11 14.19 17.18
N THR A 447 4.17 15.32 16.47
CA THR A 447 2.96 16.03 16.03
C THR A 447 2.10 15.18 15.10
N GLY A 448 2.71 14.49 14.14
CA GLY A 448 2.05 13.51 13.28
C GLY A 448 1.42 12.35 14.07
N MET A 449 2.15 11.77 15.03
CA MET A 449 1.64 10.71 15.91
C MET A 449 0.42 11.18 16.71
N ARG A 450 0.43 12.41 17.24
CA ARG A 450 -0.75 12.98 17.92
C ARG A 450 -1.95 13.16 16.98
N GLN A 451 -1.73 13.49 15.71
CA GLN A 451 -2.79 13.54 14.70
C GLN A 451 -3.33 12.15 14.40
N ALA A 452 -2.46 11.15 14.25
CA ALA A 452 -2.83 9.76 14.03
C ALA A 452 -3.70 9.20 15.18
N ILE A 453 -3.40 9.55 16.44
CA ILE A 453 -4.25 9.20 17.60
C ILE A 453 -5.67 9.80 17.46
N ARG A 454 -5.79 11.05 16.98
CA ARG A 454 -7.09 11.70 16.77
C ARG A 454 -7.88 11.01 15.66
N ILE A 455 -7.23 10.69 14.54
CA ILE A 455 -7.83 9.95 13.42
C ILE A 455 -8.30 8.58 13.88
N GLN A 456 -7.48 7.81 14.62
CA GLN A 456 -7.86 6.49 15.11
C GLN A 456 -9.05 6.52 16.08
N ARG A 457 -9.11 7.53 16.97
CA ARG A 457 -10.28 7.75 17.83
C ARG A 457 -11.53 8.05 17.02
N ALA A 458 -11.42 8.86 15.96
CA ALA A 458 -12.53 9.14 15.04
C ALA A 458 -12.98 7.87 14.31
N ILE A 459 -12.04 7.04 13.82
CA ILE A 459 -12.32 5.74 13.20
C ILE A 459 -13.14 4.85 14.14
N LEU A 460 -12.70 4.69 15.40
CA LEU A 460 -13.40 3.85 16.37
C LEU A 460 -14.81 4.37 16.65
N ARG A 461 -15.00 5.68 16.82
CA ARG A 461 -16.32 6.28 17.09
C ARG A 461 -17.26 6.13 15.91
N ALA A 462 -16.82 6.52 14.71
CA ALA A 462 -17.60 6.42 13.48
C ALA A 462 -17.94 4.96 13.17
N GLY A 463 -16.97 4.06 13.30
CA GLY A 463 -17.17 2.63 13.11
C GLY A 463 -18.14 2.02 14.13
N SER A 464 -17.98 2.37 15.42
CA SER A 464 -18.91 1.93 16.48
C SER A 464 -20.34 2.39 16.22
N SER A 465 -20.51 3.64 15.79
CA SER A 465 -21.82 4.18 15.40
C SER A 465 -22.43 3.40 14.22
N ALA A 466 -21.65 3.17 13.16
CA ALA A 466 -22.10 2.42 11.98
C ALA A 466 -22.47 0.96 12.30
N ILE A 467 -21.75 0.32 13.23
CA ILE A 467 -21.97 -1.07 13.64
C ILE A 467 -23.21 -1.24 14.55
N THR A 468 -23.52 -0.23 15.38
CA THR A 468 -24.61 -0.27 16.36
C THR A 468 -25.92 0.26 15.79
N LYS A 469 -25.86 1.28 14.92
CA LYS A 469 -27.04 1.85 14.28
C LYS A 469 -27.58 0.92 13.19
N LYS A 470 -28.77 0.36 13.43
CA LYS A 470 -29.47 -0.48 12.46
C LYS A 470 -29.66 0.28 11.14
N GLY A 471 -29.30 -0.35 10.02
CA GLY A 471 -29.47 0.20 8.67
C GLY A 471 -28.39 1.18 8.21
N SER A 472 -27.37 1.48 9.03
CA SER A 472 -26.23 2.31 8.60
C SER A 472 -25.38 1.60 7.54
N ILE A 473 -25.12 0.30 7.75
CA ILE A 473 -24.45 -0.56 6.76
C ILE A 473 -25.52 -1.25 5.92
N ARG A 474 -25.53 -0.94 4.62
CA ARG A 474 -26.45 -1.54 3.65
C ARG A 474 -25.74 -2.68 2.93
N SER A 475 -26.35 -3.86 2.94
CA SER A 475 -25.78 -5.04 2.30
C SER A 475 -26.51 -5.33 0.99
N GLY A 476 -25.79 -5.27 -0.13
CA GLY A 476 -26.25 -5.75 -1.43
C GLY A 476 -25.88 -7.21 -1.67
N SER A 477 -26.18 -7.69 -2.89
CA SER A 477 -25.77 -9.02 -3.38
C SER A 477 -24.25 -9.09 -3.54
N LYS A 478 -23.66 -8.16 -4.30
CA LYS A 478 -22.24 -8.12 -4.67
C LYS A 478 -21.34 -7.48 -3.59
N PHE A 479 -21.74 -6.34 -3.02
CA PHE A 479 -20.96 -5.62 -2.01
C PHE A 479 -21.83 -5.02 -0.90
N ARG A 480 -21.18 -4.50 0.16
CA ARG A 480 -21.80 -3.68 1.20
C ARG A 480 -21.40 -2.23 1.01
N TRP A 481 -22.22 -1.31 1.47
CA TRP A 481 -21.82 0.08 1.51
C TRP A 481 -22.28 0.78 2.79
N VAL A 482 -21.50 1.77 3.20
CA VAL A 482 -21.75 2.60 4.37
C VAL A 482 -21.56 4.06 3.99
N LYS A 483 -22.52 4.89 4.38
CA LYS A 483 -22.42 6.34 4.28
C LYS A 483 -22.09 6.90 5.65
N LEU A 484 -20.98 7.62 5.73
CA LEU A 484 -20.63 8.36 6.94
C LEU A 484 -21.65 9.48 7.16
N GLU A 485 -22.19 9.53 8.38
CA GLU A 485 -23.07 10.62 8.79
C GLU A 485 -22.24 11.87 9.09
N ASP A 486 -22.84 13.04 8.92
CA ASP A 486 -22.17 14.32 9.09
C ASP A 486 -21.89 14.55 10.58
N SER A 487 -20.61 14.43 10.93
CA SER A 487 -20.10 14.54 12.29
C SER A 487 -18.78 15.30 12.27
N ALA A 488 -18.35 15.84 13.41
CA ALA A 488 -17.03 16.45 13.52
C ALA A 488 -15.89 15.48 13.14
N ASP A 489 -16.11 14.17 13.33
CA ASP A 489 -15.18 13.12 12.98
C ASP A 489 -15.06 12.93 11.44
N THR A 490 -16.10 13.27 10.66
CA THR A 490 -16.12 13.14 9.19
C THR A 490 -15.03 13.97 8.53
N LEU A 491 -14.63 15.10 9.13
CA LEU A 491 -13.55 15.94 8.63
C LEU A 491 -12.19 15.24 8.67
N LEU A 492 -11.96 14.46 9.72
CA LEU A 492 -10.72 13.70 9.91
C LEU A 492 -10.70 12.44 9.04
N LEU A 493 -11.87 11.94 8.65
CA LEU A 493 -12.03 10.71 7.88
C LEU A 493 -12.18 10.93 6.38
N CYS A 494 -12.32 12.18 5.91
CA CYS A 494 -12.47 12.54 4.50
C CYS A 494 -11.14 12.49 3.74
N HIS A 495 -10.30 11.49 4.04
CA HIS A 495 -9.04 11.20 3.39
C HIS A 495 -9.01 9.72 2.98
N PRO A 496 -8.39 9.35 1.85
CA PRO A 496 -8.42 7.97 1.35
C PRO A 496 -7.89 6.93 2.34
N GLN A 497 -6.76 7.19 3.01
CA GLN A 497 -6.16 6.22 3.94
C GLN A 497 -6.97 6.08 5.24
N ALA A 498 -7.45 7.18 5.81
CA ALA A 498 -8.32 7.18 6.99
C ALA A 498 -9.63 6.41 6.73
N LEU A 499 -10.23 6.60 5.55
CA LEU A 499 -11.46 5.91 5.17
C LEU A 499 -11.22 4.42 4.87
N THR A 500 -10.07 4.09 4.30
CA THR A 500 -9.60 2.70 4.10
C THR A 500 -9.45 1.98 5.44
N LYS A 501 -8.77 2.61 6.41
CA LYS A 501 -8.62 2.09 7.79
C LYS A 501 -9.98 1.88 8.47
N LEU A 502 -10.91 2.82 8.31
CA LEU A 502 -12.28 2.66 8.82
C LEU A 502 -12.97 1.44 8.20
N GLY A 503 -12.87 1.25 6.89
CA GLY A 503 -13.56 0.14 6.26
C GLY A 503 -12.95 -1.22 6.59
N TYR A 504 -11.61 -1.33 6.75
CA TYR A 504 -11.01 -2.57 7.29
C TYR A 504 -11.53 -2.87 8.71
N PHE A 505 -11.61 -1.86 9.57
CA PHE A 505 -12.20 -2.00 10.91
C PHE A 505 -13.65 -2.51 10.84
N LEU A 506 -14.47 -1.95 9.95
CA LEU A 506 -15.85 -2.39 9.75
C LEU A 506 -15.95 -3.81 9.20
N MET A 507 -15.10 -4.19 8.25
CA MET A 507 -15.07 -5.53 7.67
C MET A 507 -14.70 -6.57 8.73
N ASP A 508 -13.67 -6.29 9.53
CA ASP A 508 -13.25 -7.15 10.63
C ASP A 508 -14.35 -7.26 11.71
N ALA A 509 -14.99 -6.14 12.07
CA ALA A 509 -16.10 -6.14 13.02
C ALA A 509 -17.32 -6.95 12.53
N LEU A 510 -17.65 -6.86 11.24
CA LEU A 510 -18.73 -7.63 10.63
C LEU A 510 -18.39 -9.12 10.58
N ARG A 511 -17.12 -9.48 10.28
CA ARG A 511 -16.63 -10.86 10.33
C ARG A 511 -16.79 -11.45 11.73
N GLU A 512 -16.41 -10.72 12.77
CA GLU A 512 -16.57 -11.14 14.19
C GLU A 512 -18.04 -11.18 14.66
N LYS A 513 -18.96 -10.58 13.91
CA LYS A 513 -20.42 -10.73 14.08
C LYS A 513 -21.00 -11.93 13.30
N GLY A 514 -20.17 -12.66 12.55
CA GLY A 514 -20.59 -13.82 11.74
C GLY A 514 -21.15 -13.45 10.36
N ALA A 515 -20.93 -12.22 9.89
CA ALA A 515 -21.33 -11.86 8.53
C ALA A 515 -20.38 -12.47 7.49
N ARG A 516 -20.91 -12.90 6.34
CA ARG A 516 -20.09 -13.36 5.20
C ARG A 516 -19.13 -12.27 4.75
N MET A 517 -17.92 -12.62 4.32
CA MET A 517 -17.01 -11.63 3.71
C MET A 517 -17.61 -11.13 2.39
N LYS A 518 -17.74 -9.81 2.27
CA LYS A 518 -18.10 -9.11 1.04
C LYS A 518 -17.29 -7.81 1.00
N PRO A 519 -16.92 -7.30 -0.18
CA PRO A 519 -16.32 -5.99 -0.30
C PRO A 519 -17.19 -4.90 0.35
N LEU A 520 -16.54 -3.85 0.85
CA LEU A 520 -17.18 -2.72 1.51
C LEU A 520 -16.84 -1.42 0.78
N ILE A 521 -17.87 -0.63 0.48
CA ILE A 521 -17.72 0.72 -0.06
C ILE A 521 -18.04 1.73 1.03
N CYS A 522 -17.09 2.60 1.32
CA CYS A 522 -17.25 3.71 2.24
C CYS A 522 -17.49 5.00 1.47
N VAL A 523 -18.55 5.73 1.82
CA VAL A 523 -18.94 6.98 1.18
C VAL A 523 -18.83 8.12 2.20
N CYS A 524 -18.00 9.11 1.92
CA CYS A 524 -17.75 10.28 2.75
C CYS A 524 -18.04 11.57 1.97
N TYR A 525 -18.88 12.44 2.52
CA TYR A 525 -19.17 13.75 1.92
C TYR A 525 -18.15 14.77 2.44
N ASN A 526 -17.71 15.67 1.57
CA ASN A 526 -16.95 16.83 2.00
C ASN A 526 -17.84 17.79 2.83
N GLN A 527 -17.23 18.72 3.58
CA GLN A 527 -17.89 19.76 4.37
C GLN A 527 -19.01 20.47 3.61
N GLU A 528 -18.72 20.87 2.36
CA GLU A 528 -19.65 21.62 1.52
C GLU A 528 -20.69 20.72 0.83
N ARG A 529 -20.56 19.39 0.97
CA ARG A 529 -21.39 18.35 0.32
C ARG A 529 -21.51 18.48 -1.20
N THR A 530 -20.57 19.19 -1.83
CA THR A 530 -20.45 19.32 -3.28
C THR A 530 -19.85 18.07 -3.89
N LYS A 531 -18.76 17.57 -3.27
CA LYS A 531 -18.03 16.36 -3.68
C LYS A 531 -18.10 15.26 -2.63
N VAL A 532 -17.93 14.03 -3.10
CA VAL A 532 -18.04 12.80 -2.33
C VAL A 532 -16.83 11.92 -2.62
N LEU A 533 -16.11 11.56 -1.57
CA LEU A 533 -15.04 10.58 -1.61
C LEU A 533 -15.64 9.19 -1.41
N ILE A 534 -15.41 8.30 -2.36
CA ILE A 534 -15.83 6.90 -2.31
C ILE A 534 -14.59 6.03 -2.30
N VAL A 535 -14.47 5.14 -1.32
CA VAL A 535 -13.37 4.19 -1.21
C VAL A 535 -13.95 2.77 -1.17
N ALA A 536 -13.48 1.88 -2.04
CA ALA A 536 -13.81 0.47 -2.04
C ALA A 536 -12.69 -0.37 -1.44
N ILE A 537 -13.10 -1.29 -0.58
CA ILE A 537 -12.19 -2.07 0.26
C ILE A 537 -12.55 -3.53 0.06
N CYS A 538 -11.56 -4.27 -0.44
CA CYS A 538 -11.64 -5.72 -0.58
C CYS A 538 -11.19 -6.40 0.72
N GLY A 539 -11.40 -7.72 0.80
CA GLY A 539 -10.81 -8.49 1.89
C GLY A 539 -9.29 -8.33 1.92
N LYS A 540 -8.69 -8.51 3.10
CA LYS A 540 -7.23 -8.54 3.24
C LYS A 540 -6.62 -9.51 2.22
N PRO A 541 -5.47 -9.15 1.59
CA PRO A 541 -4.75 -10.06 0.70
C PRO A 541 -4.55 -11.43 1.36
N ARG A 542 -4.65 -12.49 0.57
CA ARG A 542 -4.39 -13.87 1.02
C ARG A 542 -3.46 -14.52 0.03
N LEU A 543 -2.51 -15.29 0.52
CA LEU A 543 -1.65 -16.11 -0.32
C LEU A 543 -2.51 -17.08 -1.15
N GLY A 544 -2.30 -17.11 -2.47
CA GLY A 544 -3.09 -17.94 -3.39
C GLY A 544 -4.51 -17.43 -3.65
N ALA A 545 -4.80 -16.16 -3.35
CA ALA A 545 -5.99 -15.51 -3.87
C ALA A 545 -5.99 -15.56 -5.41
N VAL A 546 -7.18 -15.66 -6.02
CA VAL A 546 -7.32 -15.72 -7.49
C VAL A 546 -7.47 -14.32 -8.09
N GLN A 547 -7.84 -13.33 -7.27
CA GLN A 547 -8.10 -11.97 -7.73
C GLN A 547 -7.79 -10.95 -6.65
N GLY A 548 -7.16 -9.85 -7.06
CA GLY A 548 -6.95 -8.63 -6.30
C GLY A 548 -8.15 -7.69 -6.35
N ASN A 549 -7.90 -6.39 -6.28
CA ASN A 549 -8.95 -5.38 -6.19
C ASN A 549 -9.48 -4.99 -7.59
N GLY A 550 -10.66 -5.51 -7.95
CA GLY A 550 -11.34 -5.19 -9.22
C GLY A 550 -12.05 -3.83 -9.27
N PHE A 551 -12.13 -3.08 -8.16
CA PHE A 551 -12.88 -1.82 -8.11
C PHE A 551 -12.23 -0.70 -8.94
N GLY A 552 -10.93 -0.77 -9.22
CA GLY A 552 -10.24 0.24 -10.02
C GLY A 552 -10.83 0.43 -11.41
N ILE A 553 -11.06 -0.67 -12.12
CA ILE A 553 -11.65 -0.67 -13.46
C ILE A 553 -13.15 -0.35 -13.37
N ALA A 554 -13.85 -1.00 -12.43
CA ALA A 554 -15.29 -0.84 -12.26
C ALA A 554 -15.70 0.61 -11.90
N PHE A 555 -14.92 1.30 -11.05
CA PHE A 555 -15.17 2.69 -10.69
C PHE A 555 -15.04 3.62 -11.89
N ARG A 556 -14.03 3.42 -12.73
CA ARG A 556 -13.86 4.29 -13.89
C ARG A 556 -14.97 4.07 -14.91
N SER A 557 -15.20 2.82 -15.31
CA SER A 557 -16.25 2.47 -16.28
C SER A 557 -17.62 2.97 -15.82
N ALA A 558 -17.96 2.77 -14.54
CA ALA A 558 -19.21 3.28 -13.99
C ALA A 558 -19.27 4.83 -13.98
N ALA A 559 -18.16 5.52 -13.70
CA ALA A 559 -18.12 6.98 -13.70
C ALA A 559 -18.26 7.56 -15.13
N GLU A 560 -17.57 6.97 -16.11
CA GLU A 560 -17.64 7.34 -17.53
C GLU A 560 -19.07 7.17 -18.09
N GLU A 561 -19.73 6.04 -17.80
CA GLU A 561 -21.13 5.81 -18.21
C GLU A 561 -22.12 6.79 -17.59
N THR A 562 -21.87 7.22 -16.34
CA THR A 562 -22.72 8.23 -15.70
C THR A 562 -22.54 9.63 -16.26
N GLY A 563 -21.46 9.88 -17.01
CA GLY A 563 -21.09 11.20 -17.53
C GLY A 563 -20.83 12.24 -16.44
N ALA A 564 -20.56 11.80 -15.21
CA ALA A 564 -20.32 12.69 -14.07
C ALA A 564 -18.88 13.20 -14.08
N GLU A 565 -18.65 14.41 -13.57
CA GLU A 565 -17.28 14.87 -13.32
C GLU A 565 -16.70 14.04 -12.17
N PHE A 566 -15.59 13.35 -12.44
CA PHE A 566 -14.93 12.50 -11.46
C PHE A 566 -13.44 12.78 -11.44
N PHE A 567 -12.83 12.49 -10.29
CA PHE A 567 -11.39 12.48 -10.13
C PHE A 567 -10.95 11.10 -9.67
N HIS A 568 -10.27 10.40 -10.58
CA HIS A 568 -9.73 9.04 -10.46
C HIS A 568 -8.29 9.02 -11.01
N GLU A 569 -7.49 10.00 -10.59
CA GLU A 569 -6.11 10.18 -11.09
C GLU A 569 -5.04 9.97 -10.00
N LEU A 570 -5.41 9.53 -8.80
CA LEU A 570 -4.42 9.22 -7.76
C LEU A 570 -3.97 7.76 -7.83
N PHE A 571 -2.80 7.54 -7.23
CA PHE A 571 -1.95 6.36 -7.32
C PHE A 571 -2.60 5.04 -6.89
N GLU A 572 -3.71 5.11 -6.15
CA GLU A 572 -4.45 3.96 -5.68
C GLU A 572 -5.82 3.87 -6.36
N SER A 573 -6.04 2.81 -7.13
CA SER A 573 -7.26 2.62 -7.92
C SER A 573 -8.54 2.39 -7.09
N SER A 574 -8.40 2.18 -5.78
CA SER A 574 -9.47 1.75 -4.86
C SER A 574 -10.47 2.84 -4.50
N TRP A 575 -10.30 4.07 -4.98
CA TRP A 575 -11.14 5.18 -4.59
C TRP A 575 -11.38 6.18 -5.71
N ILE A 576 -12.48 6.93 -5.62
CA ILE A 576 -12.91 7.92 -6.59
C ILE A 576 -13.53 9.12 -5.89
N LEU A 577 -13.31 10.33 -6.42
CA LEU A 577 -14.01 11.53 -5.98
C LEU A 577 -15.05 11.91 -7.03
N LEU A 578 -16.32 12.02 -6.62
CA LEU A 578 -17.46 12.26 -7.50
C LEU A 578 -18.29 13.46 -7.01
N ASP A 579 -19.04 14.06 -7.92
CA ASP A 579 -20.07 15.02 -7.54
C ASP A 579 -21.22 14.36 -6.76
N ALA A 580 -21.71 15.05 -5.73
CA ALA A 580 -22.69 14.51 -4.80
C ALA A 580 -24.02 14.11 -5.46
N GLY A 581 -24.40 14.78 -6.57
CA GLY A 581 -25.61 14.47 -7.32
C GLY A 581 -25.54 13.13 -8.07
N ALA A 582 -24.34 12.67 -8.45
CA ALA A 582 -24.16 11.49 -9.27
C ALA A 582 -24.09 10.17 -8.48
N VAL A 583 -23.92 10.23 -7.16
CA VAL A 583 -23.63 9.07 -6.30
C VAL A 583 -24.66 7.95 -6.46
N ASN A 584 -25.96 8.25 -6.51
CA ASN A 584 -26.98 7.20 -6.63
C ASN A 584 -26.93 6.49 -7.98
N SER A 585 -26.76 7.25 -9.07
CA SER A 585 -26.63 6.70 -10.43
C SER A 585 -25.37 5.84 -10.54
N PHE A 586 -24.26 6.35 -9.99
CA PHE A 586 -22.98 5.65 -9.92
C PHE A 586 -23.09 4.31 -9.18
N MET A 587 -23.72 4.29 -7.99
CA MET A 587 -23.86 3.06 -7.19
C MET A 587 -24.73 2.00 -7.89
N ILE A 588 -25.71 2.42 -8.71
CA ILE A 588 -26.52 1.50 -9.52
C ILE A 588 -25.65 0.89 -10.62
N ARG A 589 -25.00 1.72 -11.44
CA ARG A 589 -24.10 1.26 -12.53
C ARG A 589 -22.96 0.39 -12.03
N LEU A 590 -22.39 0.73 -10.89
CA LEU A 590 -21.34 -0.04 -10.26
C LEU A 590 -21.78 -1.47 -9.90
N THR A 591 -23.06 -1.66 -9.57
CA THR A 591 -23.60 -2.99 -9.27
C THR A 591 -23.60 -3.89 -10.52
N ASP A 592 -23.76 -3.30 -11.70
CA ASP A 592 -23.75 -4.02 -12.97
C ASP A 592 -22.31 -4.35 -13.40
N LYS A 593 -21.36 -3.44 -13.14
CA LYS A 593 -19.94 -3.57 -13.57
C LYS A 593 -19.05 -4.40 -12.67
N LEU A 594 -19.41 -4.60 -11.40
CA LEU A 594 -18.66 -5.48 -10.51
C LEU A 594 -19.12 -6.91 -10.73
N TRP A 595 -18.24 -7.80 -11.19
CA TRP A 595 -18.54 -9.20 -11.50
C TRP A 595 -19.41 -9.35 -12.74
#